data_AF-A0AAW9CRQ4-F1
#
_entry.id   AF-A0AAW9CRQ4-F1
#
_cell.length_a   1.000
_cell.length_b   1.000
_cell.length_c   1.000
_cell.angle_alpha   90.00
_cell.angle_beta   90.00
_cell.angle_gamma   90.00
#
_symmetry.space_group_name_H-M   'P 1'
#
loop_
_entity.id
_entity.type
_entity.pdbx_description
1 polymer ?
#
loop_
_entity_poly.entity_id
_entity_poly.type
_entity_poly.pdbx_seq_one_letter_code
_entity_poly.pdbx_strand_id
1 'polypeptide(L)'
;MRRPTIVLEFDRAIAPRSVAGVTLYDPNRASVAIGAWSWLSDRRLAFAPLTPLQSNSRYEIAVPAGIESAAGERSASPLTAQFDTAPTTPPRGLPNLGATCFINTALQLAVHSAALDDIVSNAAVDPAVRTLLDRYDAAPAAELDARLHAAVAALRATATIPDSGPGHTLDVLTALRLPLHPAGDADAIRYAPPDARAFRLHGWPFDYAALPNHERLVAFDYNAGGHYVAYVKRDGIWYCIDDAQVTPVTEQQLLALPAFNPNLGSMAIEIAIYR
;
A
#
# COMPACT_ATOMS: atom_id res chain seq x y z
N MET A 1 -3.19 2.67 3.33
CA MET A 1 -3.46 1.49 4.19
C MET A 1 -2.89 1.76 5.58
N ARG A 2 -3.68 1.62 6.66
CA ARG A 2 -3.23 1.98 8.02
C ARG A 2 -2.66 0.76 8.76
N ARG A 3 -1.40 0.86 9.19
CA ARG A 3 -0.72 -0.10 10.06
C ARG A 3 -0.30 0.63 11.34
N PRO A 4 -1.24 0.91 12.25
CA PRO A 4 -0.89 1.64 13.46
C PRO A 4 0.06 0.81 14.31
N THR A 5 1.08 1.45 14.87
CA THR A 5 1.83 0.88 15.99
C THR A 5 0.95 0.93 17.22
N ILE A 6 0.64 -0.23 17.77
CA ILE A 6 -0.14 -0.38 19.00
C ILE A 6 0.86 -0.55 20.14
N VAL A 7 0.75 0.28 21.17
CA VAL A 7 1.61 0.25 22.36
C VAL A 7 0.80 -0.23 23.56
N LEU A 8 1.30 -1.26 24.23
CA LEU A 8 0.81 -1.73 25.51
C LEU A 8 1.75 -1.22 26.60
N GLU A 9 1.16 -0.61 27.63
CA GLU A 9 1.88 -0.11 28.79
C GLU A 9 1.35 -0.78 30.05
N PHE A 10 2.27 -1.42 30.77
CA PHE A 10 2.00 -2.11 32.01
C PHE A 10 2.45 -1.25 33.19
N ASP A 11 1.80 -1.43 34.34
CA ASP A 11 2.15 -0.76 35.59
C ASP A 11 3.45 -1.31 36.21
N ARG A 12 3.97 -2.42 35.68
CA ARG A 12 5.17 -3.13 36.14
C ARG A 12 6.02 -3.62 34.98
N ALA A 13 7.28 -3.93 35.26
CA ALA A 13 8.15 -4.61 34.33
C ALA A 13 7.61 -6.01 34.00
N ILE A 14 7.59 -6.40 32.72
CA ILE A 14 6.98 -7.64 32.22
C ILE A 14 8.04 -8.67 31.83
N ALA A 15 7.80 -9.94 32.16
CA ALA A 15 8.62 -11.06 31.71
C ALA A 15 8.40 -11.29 30.20
N PRO A 16 9.45 -11.27 29.35
CA PRO A 16 9.27 -11.23 27.90
C PRO A 16 8.49 -12.39 27.27
N ARG A 17 8.56 -13.58 27.87
CA ARG A 17 7.82 -14.77 27.44
C ARG A 17 6.30 -14.66 27.61
N SER A 18 5.83 -13.70 28.40
CA SER A 18 4.46 -13.69 28.88
C SER A 18 3.45 -13.05 27.92
N VAL A 19 3.91 -12.40 26.84
CA VAL A 19 3.05 -11.61 25.94
C VAL A 19 2.50 -12.42 24.76
N ALA A 20 2.86 -13.71 24.64
CA ALA A 20 2.48 -14.56 23.52
C ALA A 20 0.96 -14.76 23.35
N GLY A 21 0.18 -14.56 24.42
CA GLY A 21 -1.28 -14.71 24.40
C GLY A 21 -2.05 -13.43 24.04
N VAL A 22 -1.38 -12.30 23.83
CA VAL A 22 -2.06 -11.06 23.43
C VAL A 22 -2.55 -11.18 21.99
N THR A 23 -3.83 -10.85 21.77
CA THR A 23 -4.48 -11.00 20.46
C THR A 23 -5.13 -9.70 20.02
N LEU A 24 -5.10 -9.41 18.72
CA LEU A 24 -5.89 -8.37 18.07
C LEU A 24 -7.08 -9.02 17.34
N TYR A 25 -8.29 -8.50 17.53
CA TYR A 25 -9.51 -8.96 16.88
C TYR A 25 -10.10 -7.89 15.95
N ASP A 26 -10.61 -8.34 14.80
CA ASP A 26 -11.35 -7.52 13.84
C ASP A 26 -12.82 -7.30 14.27
N PRO A 27 -13.62 -6.51 13.52
CA PRO A 27 -15.03 -6.28 13.84
C PRO A 27 -15.90 -7.56 13.88
N ASN A 28 -15.48 -8.62 13.19
CA ASN A 28 -16.15 -9.92 13.15
C ASN A 28 -15.60 -10.89 14.21
N ARG A 29 -14.74 -10.39 15.10
CA ARG A 29 -14.09 -11.15 16.18
C ARG A 29 -13.15 -12.25 15.67
N ALA A 30 -12.66 -12.13 14.44
CA ALA A 30 -11.59 -12.94 13.89
C ALA A 30 -10.22 -12.40 14.33
N SER A 31 -9.25 -13.29 14.53
CA SER A 31 -7.89 -12.90 14.94
C SER A 31 -7.15 -12.23 13.78
N VAL A 32 -6.57 -11.06 14.03
CA VAL A 32 -5.70 -10.32 13.12
C VAL A 32 -4.26 -10.71 13.43
N ALA A 33 -3.51 -11.11 12.39
CA ALA A 33 -2.11 -11.45 12.55
C ALA A 33 -1.28 -10.20 12.90
N ILE A 34 -0.42 -10.32 13.92
CA ILE A 34 0.45 -9.24 14.41
C ILE A 34 1.91 -9.57 14.16
N GLY A 35 2.72 -8.52 13.95
CA GLY A 35 4.17 -8.64 13.79
C GLY A 35 4.88 -8.92 15.10
N ALA A 36 6.21 -9.00 15.01
CA ALA A 36 7.06 -9.22 16.17
C ALA A 36 6.91 -8.09 17.22
N TRP A 37 7.07 -8.47 18.48
CA TRP A 37 7.06 -7.54 19.60
C TRP A 37 8.33 -6.68 19.62
N SER A 38 8.17 -5.37 19.76
CA SER A 38 9.24 -4.41 19.98
C SER A 38 9.19 -3.90 21.41
N TRP A 39 10.22 -4.20 22.20
CA TRP A 39 10.36 -3.68 23.57
C TRP A 39 10.83 -2.23 23.53
N LEU A 40 9.99 -1.32 24.01
CA LEU A 40 10.31 0.11 24.13
C LEU A 40 10.91 0.42 25.50
N SER A 41 10.53 -0.36 26.53
CA SER A 41 11.12 -0.39 27.87
C SER A 41 10.73 -1.70 28.56
N ASP A 42 11.11 -1.88 29.83
CA ASP A 42 10.71 -3.03 30.65
C ASP A 42 9.19 -3.17 30.84
N ARG A 43 8.43 -2.10 30.64
CA ARG A 43 6.97 -2.03 30.84
C ARG A 43 6.17 -1.64 29.60
N ARG A 44 6.85 -1.28 28.51
CA ARG A 44 6.21 -0.83 27.27
C ARG A 44 6.65 -1.72 26.12
N LEU A 45 5.67 -2.29 25.44
CA LEU A 45 5.87 -3.10 24.25
C LEU A 45 4.95 -2.64 23.13
N ALA A 46 5.47 -2.70 21.92
CA ALA A 46 4.77 -2.32 20.71
C ALA A 46 4.64 -3.51 19.76
N PHE A 47 3.56 -3.51 18.99
CA PHE A 47 3.37 -4.38 17.83
C PHE A 47 2.63 -3.62 16.75
N ALA A 48 2.67 -4.14 15.53
CA ALA A 48 1.86 -3.66 14.42
C ALA A 48 1.15 -4.84 13.77
N PRO A 49 -0.06 -4.66 13.21
CA PRO A 49 -0.72 -5.71 12.43
C PRO A 49 0.09 -6.00 11.16
N LEU A 50 0.18 -7.28 10.77
CA LEU A 50 0.88 -7.71 9.55
C LEU A 50 0.12 -7.32 8.28
N THR A 51 -1.19 -7.19 8.38
CA THR A 51 -2.06 -6.69 7.31
C THR A 51 -2.62 -5.34 7.72
N PRO A 52 -2.78 -4.39 6.78
CA PRO A 52 -3.45 -3.14 7.06
C PRO A 52 -4.85 -3.34 7.64
N LEU A 53 -5.18 -2.52 8.64
CA LEU A 53 -6.52 -2.54 9.22
C LEU A 53 -7.51 -1.89 8.26
N GLN A 54 -8.70 -2.47 8.14
CA GLN A 54 -9.85 -1.85 7.49
C GLN A 54 -10.15 -0.50 8.14
N SER A 55 -10.43 0.52 7.34
CA SER A 55 -10.87 1.83 7.81
C SER A 55 -12.28 1.75 8.42
N ASN A 56 -12.67 2.79 9.17
CA ASN A 56 -14.01 2.92 9.77
C ASN A 56 -14.48 1.67 10.55
N SER A 57 -13.54 0.98 11.18
CA SER A 57 -13.74 -0.33 11.79
C SER A 57 -13.24 -0.34 13.23
N ARG A 58 -13.99 -1.02 14.10
CA ARG A 58 -13.66 -1.22 15.51
C ARG A 58 -12.81 -2.47 15.69
N TYR A 59 -11.68 -2.33 16.36
CA TYR A 59 -10.79 -3.43 16.72
C TYR A 59 -10.73 -3.60 18.23
N GLU A 60 -10.47 -4.82 18.67
CA GLU A 60 -10.29 -5.16 20.08
C GLU A 60 -8.93 -5.80 20.33
N ILE A 61 -8.23 -5.32 21.34
CA ILE A 61 -7.00 -5.90 21.87
C ILE A 61 -7.39 -6.69 23.11
N ALA A 62 -7.10 -7.98 23.13
CA ALA A 62 -7.29 -8.84 24.29
C ALA A 62 -5.93 -9.22 24.89
N VAL A 63 -5.71 -8.80 26.12
CA VAL A 63 -4.58 -9.21 26.96
C VAL A 63 -5.12 -10.27 27.94
N PRO A 64 -4.62 -11.52 27.90
CA PRO A 64 -5.13 -12.58 28.76
C PRO A 64 -4.76 -12.34 30.23
N ALA A 65 -5.43 -13.04 31.15
CA ALA A 65 -4.92 -13.20 32.50
C ALA A 65 -3.58 -13.97 32.49
N GLY A 66 -2.85 -13.90 33.59
CA GLY A 66 -1.60 -14.65 33.76
C GLY A 66 -0.38 -14.00 33.15
N ILE A 67 -0.45 -12.72 32.75
CA ILE A 67 0.73 -11.95 32.34
C ILE A 67 1.69 -11.84 33.53
N GLU A 68 2.90 -12.36 33.37
CA GLU A 68 3.93 -12.47 34.39
C GLU A 68 4.81 -11.20 34.40
N SER A 69 4.97 -10.59 35.57
CA SER A 69 5.91 -9.49 35.80
C SER A 69 7.35 -10.04 35.90
N ALA A 70 8.35 -9.17 35.79
CA ALA A 70 9.75 -9.54 36.00
C ALA A 70 10.03 -10.05 37.44
N ALA A 71 9.15 -9.74 38.39
CA ALA A 71 9.18 -10.25 39.77
C ALA A 71 8.43 -11.59 39.96
N GLY A 72 7.83 -12.14 38.90
CA GLY A 72 7.09 -13.40 38.93
C GLY A 72 5.62 -13.29 39.35
N GLU A 73 5.12 -12.07 39.59
CA GLU A 73 3.70 -11.82 39.88
C GLU A 73 2.88 -12.02 38.60
N ARG A 74 1.61 -12.45 38.71
CA ARG A 74 0.76 -12.70 37.54
C ARG A 74 -0.51 -11.85 37.56
N SER A 75 -0.90 -11.32 36.40
CA SER A 75 -2.20 -10.64 36.27
C SER A 75 -3.35 -11.60 36.59
N ALA A 76 -4.28 -11.17 37.43
CA ALA A 76 -5.39 -12.01 37.86
C ALA A 76 -6.52 -12.06 36.82
N SER A 77 -6.73 -10.96 36.09
CA SER A 77 -7.85 -10.78 35.17
C SER A 77 -7.35 -10.43 33.77
N PRO A 78 -8.07 -10.85 32.71
CA PRO A 78 -7.80 -10.36 31.38
C PRO A 78 -8.17 -8.87 31.28
N LEU A 79 -7.55 -8.19 30.31
CA LEU A 79 -7.86 -6.82 29.94
C LEU A 79 -8.26 -6.79 28.46
N THR A 80 -9.34 -6.08 28.16
CA THR A 80 -9.74 -5.77 26.79
C THR A 80 -9.68 -4.27 26.57
N ALA A 81 -9.09 -3.85 25.47
CA ALA A 81 -9.11 -2.46 25.01
C ALA A 81 -9.66 -2.40 23.59
N GLN A 82 -10.37 -1.33 23.24
CA GLN A 82 -10.93 -1.15 21.91
C GLN A 82 -10.43 0.16 21.30
N PHE A 83 -10.29 0.17 19.98
CA PHE A 83 -10.02 1.39 19.23
C PHE A 83 -10.75 1.37 17.89
N ASP A 84 -11.08 2.55 17.40
CA ASP A 84 -11.71 2.73 16.10
C ASP A 84 -10.65 3.24 15.11
N THR A 85 -10.59 2.61 13.94
CA THR A 85 -9.84 3.18 12.81
C THR A 85 -10.66 4.31 12.19
N ALA A 86 -10.00 5.41 11.84
CA ALA A 86 -10.73 6.54 11.29
C ALA A 86 -11.37 6.19 9.93
N PRO A 87 -12.40 6.94 9.50
CA PRO A 87 -13.00 6.78 8.19
C PRO A 87 -11.97 6.87 7.06
N THR A 88 -12.30 6.23 5.95
CA THR A 88 -11.54 6.33 4.71
C THR A 88 -11.52 7.78 4.25
N THR A 89 -10.32 8.35 4.16
CA THR A 89 -10.10 9.54 3.35
C THR A 89 -9.77 9.10 1.93
N PRO A 90 -10.17 9.86 0.90
CA PRO A 90 -9.64 9.65 -0.44
C PRO A 90 -8.11 9.54 -0.41
N PRO A 91 -7.49 8.79 -1.35
CA PRO A 91 -6.05 8.85 -1.53
C PRO A 91 -5.63 10.30 -1.81
N ARG A 92 -4.35 10.59 -1.55
CA ARG A 92 -3.81 11.93 -1.76
C ARG A 92 -3.08 11.95 -3.10
N GLY A 93 -3.44 12.91 -3.94
CA GLY A 93 -2.69 13.16 -5.17
C GLY A 93 -1.26 13.61 -4.88
N LEU A 94 -0.36 13.39 -5.83
CA LEU A 94 1.02 13.85 -5.77
C LEU A 94 1.20 14.96 -6.80
N PRO A 95 1.67 16.17 -6.45
CA PRO A 95 1.81 17.25 -7.42
C PRO A 95 2.74 16.87 -8.57
N ASN A 96 2.43 17.36 -9.77
CA ASN A 96 3.30 17.20 -10.93
C ASN A 96 4.50 18.14 -10.76
N LEU A 97 5.70 17.58 -10.67
CA LEU A 97 6.95 18.34 -10.51
C LEU A 97 7.67 18.57 -11.84
N GLY A 98 6.92 18.50 -12.96
CA GLY A 98 7.44 18.63 -14.31
C GLY A 98 7.68 17.27 -14.96
N ALA A 99 6.74 16.87 -15.82
CA ALA A 99 6.76 15.58 -16.52
C ALA A 99 6.94 14.37 -15.56
N THR A 100 6.37 14.43 -14.35
CA THR A 100 6.48 13.36 -13.34
C THR A 100 5.25 12.47 -13.24
N CYS A 101 4.24 12.62 -14.11
CA CYS A 101 2.98 11.88 -14.00
C CYS A 101 3.17 10.34 -14.01
N PHE A 102 4.16 9.83 -14.76
CA PHE A 102 4.52 8.41 -14.75
C PHE A 102 5.13 7.95 -13.41
N ILE A 103 5.93 8.82 -12.75
CA ILE A 103 6.50 8.59 -11.41
C ILE A 103 5.37 8.63 -10.38
N ASN A 104 4.53 9.66 -10.43
CA ASN A 104 3.40 9.81 -9.53
C ASN A 104 2.48 8.60 -9.62
N THR A 105 2.14 8.17 -10.83
CA THR A 105 1.33 6.97 -11.08
C THR A 105 1.97 5.71 -10.49
N ALA A 106 3.27 5.47 -10.74
CA ALA A 106 3.98 4.33 -10.18
C ALA A 106 4.02 4.32 -8.65
N LEU A 107 4.24 5.48 -8.02
CA LEU A 107 4.23 5.62 -6.56
C LEU A 107 2.83 5.35 -5.98
N GLN A 108 1.76 5.79 -6.66
CA GLN A 108 0.38 5.49 -6.28
C GLN A 108 0.10 3.98 -6.39
N LEU A 109 0.53 3.33 -7.46
CA LEU A 109 0.41 1.87 -7.58
C LEU A 109 1.15 1.15 -6.44
N ALA A 110 2.38 1.57 -6.13
CA ALA A 110 3.19 0.96 -5.10
C ALA A 110 2.61 1.13 -3.69
N VAL A 111 2.16 2.33 -3.33
CA VAL A 111 1.62 2.60 -1.98
C VAL A 111 0.25 1.94 -1.74
N HIS A 112 -0.45 1.61 -2.83
CA HIS A 112 -1.71 0.89 -2.79
C HIS A 112 -1.57 -0.62 -3.09
N SER A 113 -0.34 -1.11 -3.26
CA SER A 113 -0.03 -2.52 -3.48
C SER A 113 0.07 -3.30 -2.18
N ALA A 114 -0.30 -4.59 -2.24
CA ALA A 114 -0.03 -5.53 -1.15
C ALA A 114 1.48 -5.76 -0.92
N ALA A 115 2.32 -5.46 -1.91
CA ALA A 115 3.78 -5.59 -1.82
C ALA A 115 4.47 -4.35 -1.20
N LEU A 116 3.71 -3.39 -0.66
CA LEU A 116 4.29 -2.16 -0.09
C LEU A 116 5.37 -2.44 0.97
N ASP A 117 5.15 -3.42 1.84
CA ASP A 117 6.12 -3.73 2.91
C ASP A 117 7.44 -4.24 2.35
N ASP A 118 7.37 -5.07 1.31
CA ASP A 118 8.56 -5.59 0.64
C ASP A 118 9.34 -4.42 0.03
N ILE A 119 8.66 -3.42 -0.54
CA ILE A 119 9.31 -2.22 -1.07
C ILE A 119 9.94 -1.38 0.05
N VAL A 120 9.21 -1.10 1.13
CA VAL A 120 9.68 -0.24 2.25
C VAL A 120 10.79 -0.90 3.08
N SER A 121 10.81 -2.22 3.16
CA SER A 121 11.85 -2.97 3.88
C SER A 121 13.09 -3.28 3.02
N ASN A 122 12.98 -3.20 1.69
CA ASN A 122 14.08 -3.54 0.79
C ASN A 122 15.15 -2.44 0.74
N ALA A 123 16.32 -2.72 1.31
CA ALA A 123 17.46 -1.80 1.33
C ALA A 123 18.00 -1.40 -0.05
N ALA A 124 17.65 -2.12 -1.12
CA ALA A 124 18.00 -1.76 -2.50
C ALA A 124 17.07 -0.69 -3.10
N VAL A 125 15.96 -0.35 -2.44
CA VAL A 125 15.11 0.79 -2.81
C VAL A 125 15.61 2.04 -2.07
N ASP A 126 15.71 3.15 -2.79
CA ASP A 126 16.27 4.38 -2.25
C ASP A 126 15.54 4.83 -0.96
N PRO A 127 16.27 5.23 0.10
CA PRO A 127 15.67 5.63 1.38
C PRO A 127 14.63 6.77 1.26
N ALA A 128 14.82 7.74 0.36
CA ALA A 128 13.87 8.83 0.18
C ALA A 128 12.53 8.33 -0.34
N VAL A 129 12.58 7.36 -1.27
CA VAL A 129 11.40 6.72 -1.83
C VAL A 129 10.70 5.85 -0.79
N ARG A 130 11.44 5.01 -0.06
CA ARG A 130 10.87 4.20 1.03
C ARG A 130 10.20 5.06 2.09
N THR A 131 10.82 6.20 2.45
CA THR A 131 10.25 7.12 3.44
C THR A 131 8.99 7.83 2.92
N LEU A 132 8.94 8.21 1.64
CA LEU A 132 7.73 8.77 1.03
C LEU A 132 6.57 7.76 1.12
N LEU A 133 6.81 6.52 0.69
CA LEU A 133 5.79 5.46 0.64
C LEU A 133 5.28 5.10 2.04
N ASP A 134 6.18 4.93 3.01
CA ASP A 134 5.85 4.66 4.42
C ASP A 134 4.99 5.78 5.05
N ARG A 135 5.32 7.03 4.72
CA ARG A 135 4.68 8.21 5.29
C ARG A 135 3.46 8.70 4.52
N TYR A 136 3.13 8.12 3.38
CA TYR A 136 2.12 8.62 2.44
C TYR A 136 0.77 8.98 3.10
N ASP A 137 0.24 8.08 3.91
CA ASP A 137 -1.05 8.29 4.59
C ASP A 137 -0.94 9.07 5.92
N ALA A 138 0.27 9.15 6.49
CA ALA A 138 0.48 9.65 7.85
C ALA A 138 1.09 11.06 7.89
N ALA A 139 1.74 11.50 6.82
CA ALA A 139 2.38 12.80 6.73
C ALA A 139 1.35 13.92 6.49
N PRO A 140 1.53 15.10 7.10
CA PRO A 140 0.88 16.33 6.65
C PRO A 140 1.25 16.65 5.20
N ALA A 141 0.41 17.45 4.52
CA ALA A 141 0.57 17.79 3.10
C ALA A 141 1.98 18.30 2.76
N ALA A 142 2.44 19.32 3.48
CA ALA A 142 3.74 19.93 3.24
C ALA A 142 4.92 18.98 3.50
N GLU A 143 4.80 18.06 4.47
CA GLU A 143 5.82 17.03 4.70
C GLU A 143 5.85 16.06 3.52
N LEU A 144 4.68 15.64 3.02
CA LEU A 144 4.61 14.71 1.90
C LEU A 144 5.17 15.33 0.61
N ASP A 145 4.85 16.60 0.32
CA ASP A 145 5.36 17.29 -0.85
C ASP A 145 6.89 17.39 -0.82
N ALA A 146 7.47 17.73 0.33
CA ALA A 146 8.93 17.76 0.50
C ALA A 146 9.56 16.36 0.27
N ARG A 147 8.90 15.30 0.77
CA ARG A 147 9.34 13.92 0.53
C ARG A 147 9.20 13.51 -0.93
N LEU A 148 8.18 14.00 -1.64
CA LEU A 148 7.98 13.73 -3.06
C LEU A 148 9.13 14.32 -3.87
N HIS A 149 9.54 15.56 -3.59
CA HIS A 149 10.71 16.17 -4.23
C HIS A 149 11.97 15.30 -4.06
N ALA A 150 12.23 14.81 -2.85
CA ALA A 150 13.38 13.95 -2.59
C ALA A 150 13.28 12.59 -3.30
N ALA A 151 12.09 11.96 -3.29
CA ALA A 151 11.85 10.69 -3.97
C ALA A 151 11.98 10.80 -5.50
N VAL A 152 11.44 11.88 -6.11
CA VAL A 152 11.56 12.14 -7.55
C VAL A 152 13.03 12.34 -7.93
N ALA A 153 13.79 13.12 -7.16
CA ALA A 153 15.21 13.32 -7.40
C ALA A 153 15.99 12.00 -7.35
N ALA A 154 15.72 11.15 -6.35
CA ALA A 154 16.33 9.83 -6.22
C ALA A 154 15.97 8.89 -7.39
N LEU A 155 14.70 8.87 -7.79
CA LEU A 155 14.26 8.06 -8.93
C LEU A 155 14.90 8.52 -10.23
N ARG A 156 14.93 9.82 -10.51
CA ARG A 156 15.58 10.37 -11.72
C ARG A 156 17.11 10.20 -11.75
N ALA A 157 17.74 9.90 -10.61
CA ALA A 157 19.15 9.52 -10.56
C ALA A 157 19.40 8.05 -10.97
N THR A 158 18.34 7.25 -11.15
CA THR A 158 18.43 5.86 -11.62
C THR A 158 18.64 5.83 -13.14
N ALA A 159 19.57 5.01 -13.63
CA ALA A 159 19.95 4.99 -15.05
C ALA A 159 18.80 4.70 -16.04
N THR A 160 17.73 4.04 -15.60
CA THR A 160 16.57 3.68 -16.45
C THR A 160 15.48 4.74 -16.45
N ILE A 161 15.54 5.73 -15.57
CA ILE A 161 14.54 6.79 -15.46
C ILE A 161 15.18 8.07 -16.00
N PRO A 162 14.56 8.74 -16.99
CA PRO A 162 15.11 9.98 -17.54
C PRO A 162 15.33 11.04 -16.45
N ASP A 163 16.45 11.77 -16.54
CA ASP A 163 16.80 12.85 -15.63
C ASP A 163 15.85 14.07 -15.73
N SER A 164 15.09 14.13 -16.83
CA SER A 164 14.11 15.14 -17.16
C SER A 164 13.12 14.61 -18.20
N GLY A 165 11.96 15.26 -18.35
CA GLY A 165 10.97 14.86 -19.36
C GLY A 165 10.19 13.58 -19.03
N PRO A 166 9.50 13.01 -20.04
CA PRO A 166 8.59 11.88 -19.88
C PRO A 166 9.34 10.56 -19.66
N GLY A 167 8.62 9.55 -19.16
CA GLY A 167 9.13 8.20 -18.93
C GLY A 167 7.98 7.20 -18.76
N HIS A 168 8.29 6.01 -18.25
CA HIS A 168 7.32 4.92 -18.13
C HIS A 168 7.14 4.47 -16.67
N THR A 169 5.90 4.16 -16.30
CA THR A 169 5.54 3.65 -14.97
C THR A 169 6.30 2.35 -14.66
N LEU A 170 6.52 1.49 -15.66
CA LEU A 170 7.30 0.27 -15.54
C LEU A 170 8.73 0.47 -15.01
N ASP A 171 9.45 1.48 -15.53
CA ASP A 171 10.84 1.73 -15.13
C ASP A 171 10.93 2.12 -13.66
N VAL A 172 9.95 2.91 -13.21
CA VAL A 172 9.82 3.31 -11.81
C VAL A 172 9.50 2.10 -10.93
N LEU A 173 8.50 1.30 -11.27
CA LEU A 173 8.15 0.09 -10.48
C LEU A 173 9.30 -0.91 -10.40
N THR A 174 10.12 -1.01 -11.46
CA THR A 174 11.34 -1.81 -11.47
C THR A 174 12.38 -1.26 -10.50
N ALA A 175 12.56 0.07 -10.44
CA ALA A 175 13.41 0.74 -9.45
C ALA A 175 12.90 0.54 -8.01
N LEU A 176 11.58 0.44 -7.82
CA LEU A 176 10.96 0.09 -6.53
C LEU A 176 11.09 -1.39 -6.16
N ARG A 177 11.69 -2.22 -7.02
CA ARG A 177 11.81 -3.67 -6.81
C ARG A 177 10.46 -4.37 -6.61
N LEU A 178 9.38 -3.83 -7.20
CA LEU A 178 8.09 -4.49 -7.19
C LEU A 178 8.15 -5.72 -8.12
N PRO A 179 7.84 -6.94 -7.62
CA PRO A 179 7.79 -8.12 -8.48
C PRO A 179 6.65 -8.01 -9.49
N LEU A 180 7.00 -7.86 -10.78
CA LEU A 180 6.04 -7.75 -11.88
C LEU A 180 5.99 -9.05 -12.67
N HIS A 181 4.85 -9.73 -12.63
CA HIS A 181 4.62 -10.94 -13.41
C HIS A 181 4.20 -10.57 -14.84
N PRO A 182 4.83 -11.11 -15.89
CA PRO A 182 4.40 -10.85 -17.25
C PRO A 182 3.02 -11.49 -17.49
N ALA A 183 2.07 -10.72 -18.02
CA ALA A 183 0.76 -11.21 -18.46
C ALA A 183 0.44 -10.77 -19.88
N GLY A 184 0.29 -11.74 -20.78
CA GLY A 184 -0.06 -11.52 -22.19
C GLY A 184 -1.57 -11.50 -22.46
N ASP A 185 -2.34 -12.08 -21.53
CA ASP A 185 -3.80 -12.22 -21.58
C ASP A 185 -4.38 -12.37 -20.15
N ALA A 186 -5.71 -12.43 -20.06
CA ALA A 186 -6.41 -12.58 -18.79
C ALA A 186 -6.14 -13.92 -18.09
N ASP A 187 -5.81 -14.97 -18.84
CA ASP A 187 -5.54 -16.30 -18.26
C ASP A 187 -4.20 -16.32 -17.53
N ALA A 188 -3.19 -15.62 -18.04
CA ALA A 188 -1.92 -15.43 -17.35
C ALA A 188 -2.09 -14.80 -15.96
N ILE A 189 -3.13 -13.97 -15.76
CA ILE A 189 -3.46 -13.38 -14.46
C ILE A 189 -4.30 -14.36 -13.61
N ARG A 190 -5.30 -15.02 -14.19
CA ARG A 190 -6.19 -15.98 -13.47
C ARG A 190 -5.42 -17.15 -12.87
N TYR A 191 -4.44 -17.66 -13.60
CA TYR A 191 -3.66 -18.84 -13.24
C TYR A 191 -2.27 -18.50 -12.70
N ALA A 192 -2.03 -17.22 -12.39
CA ALA A 192 -0.80 -16.79 -11.77
C ALA A 192 -0.58 -17.46 -10.39
N PRO A 193 0.68 -17.59 -9.95
CA PRO A 193 0.99 -18.06 -8.60
C PRO A 193 0.19 -17.31 -7.52
N PRO A 194 -0.21 -17.98 -6.41
CA PRO A 194 -1.02 -17.37 -5.36
C PRO A 194 -0.38 -16.16 -4.67
N ASP A 195 0.92 -15.95 -4.82
CA ASP A 195 1.73 -14.83 -4.33
C ASP A 195 1.94 -13.72 -5.36
N ALA A 196 1.52 -13.90 -6.63
CA ALA A 196 1.55 -12.85 -7.64
C ALA A 196 0.59 -11.70 -7.27
N ARG A 197 1.12 -10.49 -7.14
CA ARG A 197 0.36 -9.28 -6.74
C ARG A 197 0.39 -8.17 -7.77
N ALA A 198 1.31 -8.20 -8.72
CA ALA A 198 1.44 -7.14 -9.71
C ALA A 198 1.82 -7.75 -11.07
N PHE A 199 1.22 -7.22 -12.13
CA PHE A 199 1.35 -7.75 -13.47
C PHE A 199 1.80 -6.66 -14.43
N ARG A 200 2.80 -6.99 -15.25
CA ARG A 200 3.16 -6.22 -16.44
C ARG A 200 2.37 -6.76 -17.62
N LEU A 201 1.42 -5.97 -18.08
CA LEU A 201 0.59 -6.31 -19.22
C LEU A 201 1.40 -6.08 -20.51
N HIS A 202 1.28 -7.02 -21.44
CA HIS A 202 1.89 -6.93 -22.76
C HIS A 202 1.05 -7.72 -23.75
N GLY A 203 1.36 -7.61 -25.05
CA GLY A 203 0.62 -8.32 -26.09
C GLY A 203 -0.69 -7.62 -26.45
N TRP A 204 -1.83 -8.30 -26.32
CA TRP A 204 -3.12 -7.72 -26.68
C TRP A 204 -3.51 -6.60 -25.69
N PRO A 205 -4.11 -5.49 -26.16
CA PRO A 205 -4.52 -4.42 -25.27
C PRO A 205 -5.53 -4.91 -24.23
N PHE A 206 -5.24 -4.64 -22.97
CA PHE A 206 -6.18 -4.80 -21.88
C PHE A 206 -6.94 -3.49 -21.68
N ASP A 207 -8.26 -3.55 -21.78
CA ASP A 207 -9.12 -2.59 -21.11
C ASP A 207 -9.47 -3.08 -19.71
N TYR A 208 -10.21 -2.24 -18.97
CA TYR A 208 -10.68 -2.60 -17.64
C TYR A 208 -11.51 -3.90 -17.65
N ALA A 209 -12.37 -4.12 -18.66
CA ALA A 209 -13.24 -5.28 -18.73
C ALA A 209 -12.47 -6.60 -18.94
N ALA A 210 -11.32 -6.54 -19.61
CA ALA A 210 -10.46 -7.69 -19.86
C ALA A 210 -9.66 -8.13 -18.62
N LEU A 211 -9.47 -7.25 -17.63
CA LEU A 211 -8.80 -7.60 -16.38
C LEU A 211 -9.66 -8.56 -15.56
N PRO A 212 -9.20 -9.78 -15.23
CA PRO A 212 -10.02 -10.72 -14.48
C PRO A 212 -10.13 -10.30 -13.00
N ASN A 213 -11.14 -10.85 -12.30
CA ASN A 213 -11.26 -10.77 -10.84
C ASN A 213 -11.25 -9.33 -10.28
N HIS A 214 -12.15 -8.44 -10.73
CA HIS A 214 -12.23 -7.03 -10.27
C HIS A 214 -12.35 -6.85 -8.75
N GLU A 215 -12.80 -7.87 -8.02
CA GLU A 215 -12.83 -7.88 -6.55
C GLU A 215 -11.43 -7.94 -5.92
N ARG A 216 -10.46 -8.49 -6.65
CA ARG A 216 -9.05 -8.57 -6.24
C ARG A 216 -8.21 -7.45 -6.85
N LEU A 217 -8.65 -6.85 -7.96
CA LEU A 217 -7.97 -5.70 -8.56
C LEU A 217 -8.06 -4.49 -7.62
N VAL A 218 -6.90 -3.93 -7.27
CA VAL A 218 -6.79 -2.80 -6.33
C VAL A 218 -6.18 -1.56 -6.95
N ALA A 219 -5.39 -1.68 -8.03
CA ALA A 219 -4.92 -0.54 -8.77
C ALA A 219 -4.48 -0.90 -10.19
N PHE A 220 -4.45 0.07 -11.10
CA PHE A 220 -3.82 -0.05 -12.43
C PHE A 220 -3.41 1.33 -12.95
N ASP A 221 -2.39 1.39 -13.80
CA ASP A 221 -2.04 2.63 -14.49
C ASP A 221 -2.89 2.83 -15.74
N TYR A 222 -2.96 4.08 -16.20
CA TYR A 222 -3.60 4.39 -17.46
C TYR A 222 -2.86 5.52 -18.19
N ASN A 223 -2.41 5.24 -19.40
CA ASN A 223 -1.70 6.17 -20.28
C ASN A 223 -2.69 6.89 -21.21
N ALA A 224 -3.10 8.09 -20.79
CA ALA A 224 -4.02 8.98 -21.50
C ALA A 224 -3.28 9.91 -22.48
N GLY A 225 -2.68 9.36 -23.53
CA GLY A 225 -2.05 10.20 -24.57
C GLY A 225 -0.63 10.66 -24.24
N GLY A 226 0.12 9.93 -23.40
CA GLY A 226 1.44 10.31 -22.90
C GLY A 226 1.41 10.91 -21.49
N HIS A 227 0.21 11.06 -20.94
CA HIS A 227 -0.02 11.45 -19.55
C HIS A 227 -0.52 10.25 -18.76
N TYR A 228 0.19 9.87 -17.70
CA TYR A 228 -0.19 8.73 -16.86
C TYR A 228 -1.07 9.18 -15.70
N VAL A 229 -2.12 8.42 -15.44
CA VAL A 229 -2.95 8.52 -14.24
C VAL A 229 -3.01 7.16 -13.54
N ALA A 230 -3.23 7.16 -12.23
CA ALA A 230 -3.45 5.92 -11.48
C ALA A 230 -4.94 5.76 -11.17
N TYR A 231 -5.48 4.57 -11.43
CA TYR A 231 -6.75 4.15 -10.86
C TYR A 231 -6.48 3.30 -9.63
N VAL A 232 -7.02 3.70 -8.48
CA VAL A 232 -6.78 3.05 -7.19
C VAL A 232 -8.11 2.78 -6.50
N LYS A 233 -8.28 1.56 -5.98
CA LYS A 233 -9.40 1.15 -5.16
C LYS A 233 -9.03 1.29 -3.69
N ARG A 234 -9.76 2.14 -2.96
CA ARG A 234 -9.57 2.37 -1.53
C ARG A 234 -10.89 2.15 -0.80
N ASP A 235 -10.92 1.15 0.08
CA ASP A 235 -12.10 0.72 0.83
C ASP A 235 -13.35 0.53 -0.07
N GLY A 236 -13.13 -0.11 -1.23
CA GLY A 236 -14.18 -0.42 -2.21
C GLY A 236 -14.50 0.69 -3.21
N ILE A 237 -14.04 1.92 -2.97
CA ILE A 237 -14.28 3.07 -3.86
C ILE A 237 -13.09 3.21 -4.82
N TRP A 238 -13.36 3.35 -6.11
CA TRP A 238 -12.34 3.66 -7.10
C TRP A 238 -12.08 5.16 -7.17
N TYR A 239 -10.82 5.52 -7.36
CA TYR A 239 -10.35 6.89 -7.54
C TYR A 239 -9.46 6.96 -8.77
N CYS A 240 -9.69 7.96 -9.63
CA CYS A 240 -8.72 8.43 -10.60
C CYS A 240 -7.82 9.44 -9.91
N ILE A 241 -6.51 9.17 -9.89
CA ILE A 241 -5.48 10.05 -9.35
C ILE A 241 -4.69 10.59 -10.53
N ASP A 242 -4.99 11.83 -10.89
CA ASP A 242 -4.31 12.61 -11.91
C ASP A 242 -3.42 13.64 -11.21
N ASP A 243 -2.17 13.25 -10.98
CA ASP A 243 -1.22 14.00 -10.17
C ASP A 243 -1.84 14.42 -8.83
N ALA A 244 -2.01 15.72 -8.58
CA ALA A 244 -2.60 16.24 -7.34
C ALA A 244 -4.13 16.10 -7.29
N GLN A 245 -4.79 15.90 -8.43
CA GLN A 245 -6.24 15.80 -8.52
C GLN A 245 -6.68 14.37 -8.25
N VAL A 246 -7.65 14.22 -7.35
CA VAL A 246 -8.22 12.93 -6.97
C VAL A 246 -9.72 13.00 -7.17
N THR A 247 -10.25 12.13 -8.01
CA THR A 247 -11.68 12.09 -8.34
C THR A 247 -12.22 10.69 -8.10
N PRO A 248 -13.29 10.51 -7.32
CA PRO A 248 -13.96 9.22 -7.22
C PRO A 248 -14.56 8.85 -8.59
N VAL A 249 -14.44 7.58 -8.97
CA VAL A 249 -14.98 7.04 -10.21
C VAL A 249 -15.78 5.77 -9.96
N THR A 250 -16.78 5.54 -10.79
CA THR A 250 -17.60 4.32 -10.76
C THR A 250 -17.00 3.26 -11.67
N GLU A 251 -17.34 1.99 -11.42
CA GLU A 251 -16.93 0.89 -12.29
C GLU A 251 -17.45 1.05 -13.73
N GLN A 252 -18.63 1.66 -13.91
CA GLN A 252 -19.16 1.99 -15.23
C GLN A 252 -18.26 2.99 -15.98
N GLN A 253 -17.66 3.96 -15.29
CA GLN A 253 -16.70 4.88 -15.90
C GLN A 253 -15.39 4.17 -16.28
N LEU A 254 -14.94 3.19 -15.48
CA LEU A 254 -13.76 2.37 -15.81
C LEU A 254 -14.00 1.49 -17.03
N LEU A 255 -15.19 0.87 -17.13
CA LEU A 255 -15.59 0.08 -18.30
C LEU A 255 -15.69 0.92 -19.60
N ALA A 256 -15.86 2.23 -19.48
CA ALA A 256 -15.91 3.15 -20.62
C ALA A 256 -14.53 3.65 -21.07
N LEU A 257 -13.45 3.28 -20.36
CA LEU A 257 -12.10 3.68 -20.74
C LEU A 257 -11.68 2.99 -22.05
N PRO A 258 -11.13 3.74 -23.01
CA PRO A 258 -10.55 3.16 -24.22
C PRO A 258 -9.44 2.14 -23.90
N ALA A 259 -9.50 0.96 -24.51
CA ALA A 259 -8.45 -0.05 -24.42
C ALA A 259 -7.10 0.41 -25.00
N PHE A 260 -7.17 1.37 -25.92
CA PHE A 260 -6.05 1.78 -26.74
C PHE A 260 -5.94 3.29 -26.77
N ASN A 261 -4.71 3.77 -26.77
CA ASN A 261 -4.41 5.17 -26.96
C ASN A 261 -4.28 5.47 -28.46
N PRO A 262 -5.29 6.11 -29.09
CA PRO A 262 -5.27 6.34 -30.52
C PRO A 262 -4.13 7.28 -30.96
N ASN A 263 -3.62 8.10 -30.05
CA ASN A 263 -2.56 9.07 -30.33
C ASN A 263 -1.16 8.45 -30.27
N LEU A 264 -0.96 7.41 -29.46
CA LEU A 264 0.35 6.76 -29.27
C LEU A 264 0.46 5.36 -29.89
N GLY A 265 -0.64 4.77 -30.32
CA GLY A 265 -0.57 3.42 -30.88
C GLY A 265 -0.26 2.35 -29.83
N SER A 266 -0.53 2.62 -28.55
CA SER A 266 -0.11 1.78 -27.42
C SER A 266 -1.29 1.31 -26.56
N MET A 267 -1.02 0.28 -25.74
CA MET A 267 -1.92 -0.14 -24.66
C MET A 267 -2.17 1.04 -23.73
N ALA A 268 -3.41 1.18 -23.26
CA ALA A 268 -3.75 2.22 -22.30
C ALA A 268 -3.41 1.78 -20.87
N ILE A 269 -3.59 0.51 -20.53
CA ILE A 269 -3.20 -0.06 -19.24
C ILE A 269 -1.93 -0.90 -19.44
N GLU A 270 -0.89 -0.64 -18.66
CA GLU A 270 0.41 -1.32 -18.75
C GLU A 270 0.69 -2.17 -17.50
N ILE A 271 0.14 -1.78 -16.35
CA ILE A 271 0.35 -2.41 -15.05
C ILE A 271 -0.99 -2.62 -14.34
N ALA A 272 -1.20 -3.81 -13.78
CA ALA A 272 -2.33 -4.10 -12.90
C ALA A 272 -1.87 -4.70 -11.57
N ILE A 273 -2.46 -4.23 -10.46
CA ILE A 273 -2.13 -4.61 -9.09
C ILE A 273 -3.34 -5.30 -8.44
N TYR A 274 -3.07 -6.44 -7.81
CA TYR A 274 -4.03 -7.32 -7.16
C TYR A 274 -3.65 -7.55 -5.69
N ARG A 275 -4.67 -7.78 -4.85
CA ARG A 275 -4.51 -8.22 -3.45
C ARG A 275 -4.35 -9.73 -3.29
#